data_AF-A0A756LEQ9-F1
#
_entry.id   AF-A0A756LEQ9-F1
#
_cell.length_a   1.000
_cell.length_b   1.000
_cell.length_c   1.000
_cell.angle_alpha   90.00
_cell.angle_beta   90.00
_cell.angle_gamma   90.00
#
_symmetry.space_group_name_H-M   'P 1'
#
loop_
_entity.id
_entity.type
_entity.pdbx_description
1 polymer ?
#
loop_
_entity_poly.entity_id
_entity_poly.type
_entity_poly.pdbx_seq_one_letter_code
_entity_poly.pdbx_strand_id
1 'polypeptide(L)' 'MTVRVTFEFTHTEDRIDVVSDIESVGEGCCTCEMAFAAITVANVKEAVGTIRQALQADPALFRVASDGSVH' A
#
# COMPACT_ATOMS: atom_id res chain seq x y z
N MET A 1 -18.38 -15.48 2.40
CA MET A 1 -17.01 -15.74 1.94
C MET A 1 -16.35 -14.39 1.77
N THR A 2 -15.35 -14.08 2.59
CA THR A 2 -14.73 -12.75 2.61
C THR A 2 -13.24 -12.92 2.83
N VAL A 3 -12.44 -12.11 2.15
CA VAL A 3 -11.00 -11.98 2.40
C VAL A 3 -10.77 -10.58 2.93
N ARG A 4 -10.00 -10.46 4.01
CA ARG A 4 -9.53 -9.18 4.54
C ARG A 4 -8.12 -8.97 4.05
N VAL A 5 -7.88 -7.80 3.46
CA VAL A 5 -6.54 -7.34 3.12
C VAL A 5 -6.22 -6.17 4.03
N THR A 6 -5.18 -6.31 4.83
CA THR A 6 -4.70 -5.26 5.73
C THR A 6 -3.43 -4.67 5.14
N PHE A 7 -3.37 -3.35 5.06
CA PHE A 7 -2.17 -2.62 4.66
C PHE A 7 -1.69 -1.77 5.83
N GLU A 8 -0.41 -1.91 6.18
CA GLU A 8 0.25 -1.06 7.15
C GLU A 8 1.28 -0.21 6.41
N PHE A 9 1.06 1.10 6.40
CA PHE A 9 1.97 2.06 5.78
C PHE A 9 2.87 2.67 6.86
N THR A 10 4.18 2.58 6.64
CA THR A 10 5.18 3.29 7.44
C THR A 10 5.78 4.39 6.59
N HIS A 11 5.65 5.63 7.02
CA HIS A 11 6.21 6.80 6.34
C HIS A 11 7.31 7.43 7.20
N THR A 12 8.47 7.68 6.62
CA THR A 12 9.56 8.48 7.20
C THR A 12 9.94 9.61 6.25
N GLU A 13 10.90 10.46 6.62
CA GLU A 13 11.29 11.61 5.78
C GLU A 13 11.82 11.20 4.39
N ASP A 14 12.41 10.01 4.29
CA ASP A 14 13.18 9.52 3.15
C ASP A 14 12.52 8.34 2.42
N ARG A 15 11.45 7.75 2.99
CA ARG A 15 10.80 6.57 2.42
C ARG A 15 9.36 6.40 2.87
N ILE A 16 8.63 5.70 2.02
CA ILE A 16 7.37 5.04 2.36
C ILE A 16 7.53 3.53 2.17
N ASP A 17 7.11 2.78 3.18
CA ASP A 17 7.08 1.32 3.22
C ASP A 17 5.65 0.85 3.42
N VAL A 18 5.29 -0.29 2.81
CA VAL A 18 3.99 -0.93 3.04
C VAL A 18 4.17 -2.41 3.32
N VAL A 19 3.58 -2.86 4.42
CA VAL A 19 3.41 -4.28 4.74
C VAL A 19 1.96 -4.64 4.48
N SER A 20 1.73 -5.85 4.01
CA SER A 20 0.40 -6.32 3.62
C SER A 20 0.15 -7.71 4.16
N ASP A 21 -1.05 -7.96 4.65
CA ASP A 21 -1.50 -9.28 5.08
C ASP A 21 -2.86 -9.63 4.46
N ILE A 22 -3.07 -10.90 4.17
CA ILE A 22 -4.29 -11.43 3.55
C ILE A 22 -4.84 -12.54 4.44
N GLU A 23 -5.99 -12.29 5.05
CA GLU A 23 -6.66 -13.24 5.95
C GLU A 23 -8.01 -13.67 5.36
N SER A 24 -8.31 -14.97 5.46
CA SER A 24 -9.66 -15.46 5.18
C SER A 24 -10.57 -15.13 6.37
N VAL A 25 -11.67 -14.42 6.12
CA VAL A 25 -12.67 -14.08 7.13
C VAL A 25 -13.92 -14.91 6.88
N GLY A 26 -13.98 -16.08 7.52
CA GLY A 26 -15.10 -17.04 7.45
C GLY A 26 -14.77 -18.34 6.72
N GLU A 27 -15.61 -19.36 6.90
CA GLU A 27 -15.43 -20.66 6.23
C GLU A 27 -15.64 -20.55 4.70
N GLY A 28 -14.73 -21.16 3.94
CA GLY A 28 -14.84 -21.31 2.49
C GLY A 28 -14.28 -20.16 1.67
N CYS A 29 -12.98 -19.86 1.77
CA CYS A 29 -12.33 -18.95 0.84
C CYS A 29 -12.21 -19.59 -0.56
N CYS A 30 -12.85 -19.00 -1.56
CA CYS A 30 -12.67 -19.43 -2.95
C CYS A 30 -11.37 -18.83 -3.54
N THR A 31 -10.74 -19.58 -4.43
CA THR A 31 -9.44 -19.23 -5.05
C THR A 31 -9.48 -17.87 -5.76
N CYS A 32 -10.66 -17.49 -6.30
CA CYS A 32 -10.84 -16.22 -6.99
C CYS A 32 -10.64 -15.02 -6.06
N GLU A 33 -11.14 -15.08 -4.83
CA GLU A 33 -11.04 -14.01 -3.84
C GLU A 33 -9.60 -13.84 -3.34
N MET A 34 -8.86 -14.93 -3.16
CA MET A 34 -7.42 -14.87 -2.87
C MET A 34 -6.64 -14.26 -4.04
N ALA A 35 -7.01 -14.60 -5.29
CA ALA A 35 -6.36 -14.05 -6.47
C ALA A 35 -6.60 -12.53 -6.57
N PHE A 36 -7.83 -12.06 -6.37
CA PHE A 36 -8.13 -10.63 -6.33
C PHE A 36 -7.38 -9.92 -5.20
N ALA A 37 -7.37 -10.49 -3.98
CA ALA A 37 -6.64 -9.94 -2.85
C ALA A 37 -5.13 -9.81 -3.14
N ALA A 38 -4.52 -10.82 -3.76
CA ALA A 38 -3.12 -10.79 -4.16
C ALA A 38 -2.83 -9.72 -5.22
N ILE A 39 -3.71 -9.55 -6.22
CA ILE A 39 -3.60 -8.49 -7.24
C ILE A 39 -3.69 -7.11 -6.57
N THR A 40 -4.64 -6.91 -5.63
CA THR A 40 -4.74 -5.66 -4.88
C THR A 40 -3.46 -5.35 -4.12
N VAL A 41 -2.87 -6.35 -3.45
CA VAL A 41 -1.59 -6.19 -2.75
C VAL A 41 -0.46 -5.80 -3.71
N ALA A 42 -0.37 -6.43 -4.88
CA ALA A 42 0.64 -6.11 -5.88
C ALA A 42 0.54 -4.66 -6.36
N ASN A 43 -0.68 -4.22 -6.70
CA ASN A 43 -0.92 -2.85 -7.18
C ASN A 43 -0.58 -1.79 -6.11
N VAL A 44 -0.92 -2.05 -4.84
CA VAL A 44 -0.58 -1.13 -3.74
C VAL A 44 0.93 -1.06 -3.53
N LYS A 45 1.63 -2.20 -3.57
CA LYS A 45 3.10 -2.23 -3.45
C LYS A 45 3.80 -1.50 -4.59
N GLU A 46 3.29 -1.62 -5.82
CA GLU A 46 3.81 -0.91 -6.99
C GLU A 46 3.63 0.61 -6.85
N ALA A 47 2.45 1.08 -6.44
CA ALA A 47 2.19 2.49 -6.20
C ALA A 47 3.12 3.06 -5.11
N VAL A 48 3.29 2.32 -3.99
CA VAL A 48 4.22 2.70 -2.92
C VAL A 48 5.67 2.73 -3.41
N GLY A 49 6.06 1.79 -4.28
CA GLY A 49 7.38 1.78 -4.91
C GLY A 49 7.63 3.04 -5.75
N THR A 50 6.62 3.48 -6.51
CA THR A 50 6.68 4.71 -7.30
C THR A 50 6.84 5.95 -6.42
N ILE A 51 6.05 6.05 -5.35
CA ILE A 51 6.15 7.16 -4.38
C ILE A 51 7.53 7.16 -3.72
N ARG A 52 8.04 6.00 -3.32
CA ARG A 52 9.38 5.88 -2.74
C ARG A 52 10.46 6.38 -3.69
N GLN A 53 10.41 5.98 -4.97
CA GLN A 53 11.39 6.44 -5.97
C GLN A 53 11.30 7.97 -6.15
N ALA A 54 10.10 8.53 -6.17
CA ALA A 54 9.92 9.97 -6.25
C ALA A 54 10.51 10.71 -5.03
N LEU A 55 10.24 10.23 -3.81
CA LEU A 55 10.81 10.79 -2.58
C LEU A 55 12.34 10.70 -2.54
N GLN A 56 12.92 9.61 -3.03
CA GLN A 56 14.37 9.45 -3.12
C GLN A 56 15.00 10.36 -4.19
N ALA A 57 14.28 10.63 -5.29
CA ALA A 57 14.75 11.50 -6.37
C ALA A 57 14.65 12.99 -6.01
N ASP A 58 13.61 13.38 -5.27
CA ASP A 58 13.44 14.74 -4.75
C ASP A 58 12.95 14.69 -3.30
N PRO A 59 13.88 14.73 -2.33
CA PRO A 59 13.54 14.76 -0.92
C PRO A 59 12.77 15.99 -0.50
N ALA A 60 12.46 16.99 -1.34
CA ALA A 60 11.59 18.11 -0.99
C ALA A 60 10.09 17.80 -1.18
N LEU A 61 9.75 16.71 -1.88
CA LEU A 61 8.36 16.25 -2.09
C LEU A 61 7.61 15.96 -0.79
N PHE A 62 8.30 15.54 0.28
CA PHE A 62 7.71 15.35 1.62
C PHE A 62 7.03 16.59 2.21
N ARG A 63 7.36 17.80 1.72
CA ARG A 63 6.86 19.08 2.24
C ARG A 63 5.62 19.59 1.52
N VAL A 64 5.15 18.90 0.49
CA VAL A 64 4.06 19.40 -0.36
C VAL A 64 3.01 18.31 -0.52
N ALA A 65 1.95 18.37 0.28
CA ALA A 65 0.72 17.67 -0.10
C ALA A 65 0.11 18.38 -1.31
N SER A 66 -0.30 17.61 -2.31
CA SER A 66 -0.89 18.13 -3.57
C SER A 66 -2.16 18.97 -3.38
N ASP A 67 -2.75 18.96 -2.18
CA ASP A 67 -3.94 19.71 -1.80
C ASP A 67 -3.65 20.95 -0.93
N GLY A 68 -2.37 21.29 -0.71
CA GLY A 68 -1.99 22.44 0.11
C GLY A 68 -2.11 22.21 1.62
N SER A 69 -2.34 20.97 2.06
CA SER A 69 -2.20 20.63 3.47
C SER A 69 -0.72 20.48 3.85
N VAL A 70 -0.35 21.01 5.02
CA VAL A 70 0.93 20.70 5.65
C VAL A 70 0.72 19.38 6.38
N HIS A 71 1.55 18.38 6.05
CA HIS A 71 1.58 17.08 6.70
C HIS A 71 1.80 17.20 8.21
#